data_AF-A0A2E0V1E3-F1
#
_entry.id   AF-A0A2E0V1E3-F1
#
_cell.length_a   1.000
_cell.length_b   1.000
_cell.length_c   1.000
_cell.angle_alpha   90.00
_cell.angle_beta   90.00
_cell.angle_gamma   90.00
#
_symmetry.space_group_name_H-M   'P 1'
#
loop_
_entity.id
_entity.type
_entity.pdbx_description
1 polymer ?
#
loop_
_entity_poly.entity_id
_entity_poly.type
_entity_poly.pdbx_seq_one_letter_code
_entity_poly.pdbx_strand_id
1 'polypeptide(L)'
;MHNQLILEIKIKLELSIPQGSLLLLGMKEDEKKPTTPVKSGGQFYIPGSSLKGTFRNQAEFIATHISQDKCCCHIFDKINNDPNPSCSERIKSLKKVKLHFSEDEIDKMNDQICPSCLLFGHAFHKGIIGFNDFIAVDGTTSEIHRPGLAIDRVVGCVAQDPKNHKGKTFRTHYLSEGIFCGNITITNFSFWQLGWLGLILKDLDDGFFGVGHNQNLNIGRLNIKNASAIIRNYKKPKNKNNIEDYLGQFNNSEDGFSITTESHWKKIGFYHEVYVENKNHLFQIFQQCCEKTTDYFKFKNQDTLLPIVINNIDLVKD
;
A
#
# COMPACT_ATOMS: atom_id res chain seq x y z
N MET A 1 4.96 22.59 2.53
CA MET A 1 6.41 22.26 2.50
C MET A 1 6.86 21.38 1.32
N HIS A 2 7.74 21.93 0.48
CA HIS A 2 8.72 21.34 -0.47
C HIS A 2 8.38 20.07 -1.28
N ASN A 3 8.15 20.28 -2.59
CA ASN A 3 8.27 19.29 -3.67
C ASN A 3 9.73 18.76 -3.87
N GLN A 4 10.62 19.06 -2.93
CA GLN A 4 12.02 18.69 -2.98
C GLN A 4 12.18 17.28 -2.41
N LEU A 5 12.82 16.39 -3.18
CA LEU A 5 13.19 15.08 -2.70
C LEU A 5 14.33 15.22 -1.68
N ILE A 6 14.05 14.86 -0.43
CA ILE A 6 15.00 14.87 0.68
C ILE A 6 15.39 13.44 1.02
N LEU A 7 14.41 12.55 1.17
CA LEU A 7 14.60 11.15 1.51
C LEU A 7 13.96 10.25 0.49
N GLU A 8 14.61 9.14 0.20
CA GLU A 8 14.06 8.06 -0.61
C GLU A 8 14.48 6.74 0.02
N ILE A 9 13.56 5.80 0.18
CA ILE A 9 13.93 4.38 0.33
C ILE A 9 13.30 3.61 -0.81
N LYS A 10 14.15 2.85 -1.51
CA LYS A 10 13.77 1.92 -2.56
C LYS A 10 13.98 0.51 -2.06
N ILE A 11 12.90 -0.21 -1.87
CA ILE A 11 12.88 -1.59 -1.37
C ILE A 11 12.70 -2.51 -2.57
N LYS A 12 13.68 -3.37 -2.82
CA LYS A 12 13.58 -4.46 -3.78
C LYS A 12 13.03 -5.68 -3.07
N LEU A 13 11.98 -6.29 -3.63
CA LEU A 13 11.34 -7.47 -3.08
C LEU A 13 11.33 -8.60 -4.10
N GLU A 14 11.58 -9.81 -3.62
CA GLU A 14 11.37 -11.06 -4.32
C GLU A 14 10.21 -11.79 -3.65
N LEU A 15 9.05 -11.78 -4.31
CA LEU A 15 7.83 -12.44 -3.84
C LEU A 15 7.73 -13.84 -4.44
N SER A 16 7.26 -14.80 -3.67
CA SER A 16 7.06 -16.17 -4.13
C SER A 16 5.66 -16.65 -3.79
N ILE A 17 5.09 -17.51 -4.66
CA ILE A 17 3.85 -18.21 -4.34
C ILE A 17 4.22 -19.41 -3.43
N PRO A 18 3.76 -19.46 -2.16
CA PRO A 18 4.02 -20.59 -1.30
C PRO A 18 3.32 -21.85 -1.81
N GLN A 19 3.88 -22.99 -1.43
CA GLN A 19 3.32 -24.29 -1.74
C GLN A 19 1.85 -24.37 -1.27
N GLY A 20 0.97 -24.80 -2.16
CA GLY A 20 -0.47 -24.94 -1.89
C GLY A 20 -1.30 -23.67 -2.11
N SER A 21 -0.68 -22.51 -2.29
CA SER A 21 -1.37 -21.28 -2.71
C SER A 21 -1.53 -21.25 -4.24
N LEU A 22 -2.44 -20.40 -4.69
CA LEU A 22 -2.68 -20.11 -6.10
C LEU A 22 -2.74 -18.61 -6.31
N LEU A 23 -2.30 -18.11 -7.46
CA LEU A 23 -2.36 -16.68 -7.76
C LEU A 23 -3.19 -16.40 -9.01
N LEU A 24 -4.12 -15.45 -8.90
CA LEU A 24 -5.00 -14.99 -9.97
C LEU A 24 -5.03 -13.46 -9.99
N LEU A 25 -4.38 -12.85 -10.99
CA LEU A 25 -4.10 -11.40 -10.99
C LEU A 25 -5.00 -10.57 -11.89
N GLY A 26 -5.92 -11.20 -12.64
CA GLY A 26 -6.82 -10.48 -13.52
C GLY A 26 -7.96 -11.35 -13.99
N MET A 27 -9.01 -10.70 -14.49
CA MET A 27 -10.10 -11.33 -15.21
C MET A 27 -10.11 -10.79 -16.64
N LYS A 28 -9.96 -11.67 -17.63
CA LYS A 28 -10.55 -11.39 -18.95
C LYS A 28 -11.96 -11.93 -18.89
N GLU A 29 -12.94 -11.04 -18.77
CA GLU A 29 -14.34 -11.38 -18.96
C GLU A 29 -14.59 -11.58 -20.45
N ASP A 30 -14.29 -12.78 -20.92
CA ASP A 30 -14.79 -13.29 -22.19
C ASP A 30 -15.44 -14.62 -21.82
N GLU A 31 -16.76 -14.79 -21.98
CA GLU A 31 -17.49 -16.01 -21.56
C GLU A 31 -16.90 -17.31 -22.15
N LYS A 32 -16.09 -17.20 -23.22
CA LYS A 32 -15.43 -18.31 -23.90
C LYS A 32 -13.93 -18.46 -23.58
N LYS A 33 -13.30 -17.49 -22.91
CA LYS A 33 -11.87 -17.56 -22.58
C LYS A 33 -11.68 -17.72 -21.08
N PRO A 34 -10.72 -18.56 -20.67
CA PRO A 34 -10.44 -18.72 -19.26
C PRO A 34 -9.94 -17.41 -18.65
N THR A 35 -10.27 -17.21 -17.37
CA THR A 35 -9.67 -16.17 -16.55
C THR A 35 -8.18 -16.50 -16.36
N THR A 36 -7.29 -15.69 -16.96
CA THR A 36 -5.83 -15.94 -16.94
C THR A 36 -5.06 -14.90 -16.12
N PRO A 37 -3.93 -15.30 -15.50
CA PRO A 37 -3.01 -14.33 -14.92
C PRO A 37 -2.49 -13.34 -15.97
N VAL A 38 -2.15 -12.13 -15.54
CA VAL A 38 -1.78 -11.04 -16.44
C VAL A 38 -0.38 -11.27 -17.02
N LYS A 39 -0.23 -11.08 -18.34
CA LYS A 39 1.05 -11.17 -19.05
C LYS A 39 1.36 -9.83 -19.75
N SER A 40 2.62 -9.41 -19.73
CA SER A 40 3.15 -8.30 -20.54
C SER A 40 4.41 -8.79 -21.24
N GLY A 41 4.50 -8.62 -22.56
CA GLY A 41 5.64 -9.12 -23.35
C GLY A 41 5.85 -10.64 -23.26
N GLY A 42 4.82 -11.42 -22.91
CA GLY A 42 4.90 -12.87 -22.72
C GLY A 42 5.26 -13.32 -21.29
N GLN A 43 5.71 -12.40 -20.43
CA GLN A 43 6.04 -12.68 -19.03
C GLN A 43 4.86 -12.38 -18.11
N PHE A 44 4.68 -13.24 -17.10
CA PHE A 44 3.72 -13.00 -16.03
C PHE A 44 4.20 -11.84 -15.16
N TYR A 45 3.25 -11.05 -14.63
CA TYR A 45 3.57 -10.01 -13.67
C TYR A 45 2.41 -9.74 -12.72
N ILE A 46 2.75 -9.24 -11.53
CA ILE A 46 1.81 -8.66 -10.58
C ILE A 46 1.79 -7.14 -10.82
N PRO A 47 0.66 -6.55 -11.23
CA PRO A 47 0.56 -5.11 -11.41
C PRO A 47 0.85 -4.36 -10.12
N GLY A 48 1.63 -3.28 -10.21
CA GLY A 48 1.92 -2.41 -9.07
C GLY A 48 0.65 -1.80 -8.48
N SER A 49 -0.37 -1.54 -9.29
CA SER A 49 -1.69 -1.09 -8.83
C SER A 49 -2.42 -2.13 -7.97
N SER A 50 -2.34 -3.42 -8.32
CA SER A 50 -2.93 -4.51 -7.54
C SER A 50 -2.26 -4.64 -6.17
N LEU A 51 -0.93 -4.57 -6.12
CA LEU A 51 -0.20 -4.55 -4.85
C LEU A 51 -0.51 -3.31 -4.05
N LYS A 52 -0.48 -2.12 -4.67
CA LYS A 52 -0.78 -0.85 -3.99
C LYS A 52 -2.18 -0.87 -3.35
N GLY A 53 -3.19 -1.37 -4.06
CA GLY A 53 -4.55 -1.49 -3.54
C GLY A 53 -4.65 -2.48 -2.37
N THR A 54 -3.99 -3.63 -2.50
CA THR A 54 -4.00 -4.65 -1.43
C THR A 54 -3.24 -4.18 -0.19
N PHE A 55 -2.08 -3.55 -0.37
CA PHE A 55 -1.29 -2.97 0.72
C PHE A 55 -2.06 -1.86 1.42
N ARG A 56 -2.77 -1.01 0.67
CA ARG A 56 -3.63 0.02 1.25
C ARG A 56 -4.74 -0.58 2.10
N ASN A 57 -5.42 -1.62 1.60
CA ASN A 57 -6.47 -2.29 2.36
C ASN A 57 -5.92 -2.86 3.67
N GLN A 58 -4.77 -3.54 3.62
CA GLN A 58 -4.12 -4.05 4.84
C GLN A 58 -3.70 -2.91 5.78
N ALA A 59 -3.19 -1.80 5.23
CA ALA A 59 -2.83 -0.63 6.01
C ALA A 59 -4.04 -0.10 6.79
N GLU A 60 -5.17 0.10 6.10
CA GLU A 60 -6.44 0.55 6.68
C GLU A 60 -6.93 -0.42 7.76
N PHE A 61 -6.86 -1.73 7.51
CA PHE A 61 -7.17 -2.76 8.50
C PHE A 61 -6.30 -2.64 9.77
N ILE A 62 -4.97 -2.55 9.64
CA ILE A 62 -4.04 -2.38 10.77
C ILE A 62 -4.39 -1.08 11.54
N ALA A 63 -4.62 0.00 10.82
CA ALA A 63 -4.90 1.31 11.41
C ALA A 63 -6.23 1.30 12.18
N THR A 64 -7.26 0.62 11.67
CA THR A 64 -8.52 0.35 12.38
C THR A 64 -8.26 -0.34 13.72
N HIS A 65 -7.41 -1.37 13.75
CA HIS A 65 -7.14 -2.13 14.97
C HIS A 65 -6.35 -1.31 16.01
N ILE A 66 -5.40 -0.49 15.57
CA ILE A 66 -4.58 0.34 16.46
C ILE A 66 -5.38 1.54 16.99
N SER A 67 -6.23 2.14 16.15
CA SER A 67 -6.93 3.39 16.45
C SER A 67 -8.41 3.24 16.81
N GLN A 68 -8.96 2.02 16.82
CA GLN A 68 -10.39 1.76 17.04
C GLN A 68 -11.28 2.51 16.02
N ASP A 69 -10.98 2.34 14.73
CA ASP A 69 -11.74 2.89 13.57
C ASP A 69 -11.74 4.43 13.41
N LYS A 70 -10.84 5.16 14.07
CA LYS A 70 -10.91 6.63 14.14
C LYS A 70 -9.89 7.39 13.31
N CYS A 71 -8.91 6.73 12.70
CA CYS A 71 -7.80 7.43 12.05
C CYS A 71 -7.82 7.40 10.50
N CYS A 72 -8.53 6.46 9.87
CA CYS A 72 -8.59 6.33 8.41
C CYS A 72 -10.01 6.54 7.90
N CYS A 73 -10.17 7.32 6.82
CA CYS A 73 -11.45 7.45 6.13
C CYS A 73 -11.69 6.26 5.20
N HIS A 74 -12.95 5.85 4.98
CA HIS A 74 -13.23 4.96 3.85
C HIS A 74 -13.29 5.78 2.56
N ILE A 75 -12.69 5.25 1.49
CA ILE A 75 -12.52 5.97 0.22
C ILE A 75 -13.86 6.26 -0.47
N PHE A 76 -14.88 5.46 -0.17
CA PHE A 76 -16.18 5.53 -0.81
C PHE A 76 -17.21 6.37 -0.04
N ASP A 77 -16.86 6.87 1.14
CA ASP A 77 -17.77 7.70 1.94
C ASP A 77 -17.97 9.05 1.26
N LYS A 78 -19.24 9.37 1.04
CA LYS A 78 -19.69 10.60 0.36
C LYS A 78 -20.25 11.57 1.39
N ILE A 79 -20.07 12.87 1.13
CA ILE A 79 -20.57 13.97 1.97
C ILE A 79 -22.06 13.83 2.31
N ASN A 80 -22.88 13.35 1.36
CA ASN A 80 -24.33 13.27 1.55
C ASN A 80 -24.77 12.10 2.46
N ASN A 81 -23.88 11.14 2.73
CA ASN A 81 -24.21 9.89 3.40
C ASN A 81 -23.46 9.69 4.72
N ASP A 82 -22.37 10.44 4.94
CA ASP A 82 -21.49 10.25 6.09
C ASP A 82 -21.10 11.59 6.72
N PRO A 83 -21.23 11.77 8.05
CA PRO A 83 -20.73 12.95 8.75
C PRO A 83 -19.20 13.10 8.67
N ASN A 84 -18.46 12.05 8.34
CA ASN A 84 -17.02 12.03 8.12
C ASN A 84 -16.67 11.47 6.72
N PRO A 85 -16.89 12.26 5.65
CA PRO A 85 -16.68 11.79 4.30
C PRO A 85 -15.21 11.53 3.98
N SER A 86 -14.97 10.77 2.90
CA SER A 86 -13.63 10.46 2.42
C SER A 86 -12.77 11.71 2.24
N CYS A 87 -11.46 11.60 2.48
CA CYS A 87 -10.51 12.71 2.26
C CYS A 87 -10.62 13.30 0.85
N SER A 88 -10.91 12.45 -0.15
CA SER A 88 -11.18 12.88 -1.53
C SER A 88 -12.39 13.80 -1.64
N GLU A 89 -13.52 13.45 -1.04
CA GLU A 89 -14.73 14.27 -1.12
C GLU A 89 -14.57 15.56 -0.30
N ARG A 90 -13.90 15.50 0.85
CA ARG A 90 -13.55 16.70 1.65
C ARG A 90 -12.70 17.70 0.86
N ILE A 91 -11.64 17.24 0.19
CA ILE A 91 -10.78 18.14 -0.59
C ILE A 91 -11.50 18.66 -1.85
N LYS A 92 -12.36 17.83 -2.45
CA LYS A 92 -13.16 18.21 -3.62
C LYS A 92 -14.17 19.31 -3.29
N SER A 93 -14.82 19.28 -2.14
CA SER A 93 -15.73 20.36 -1.72
C SER A 93 -14.97 21.67 -1.50
N LEU A 94 -13.80 21.63 -0.86
CA LEU A 94 -12.94 22.80 -0.66
C LEU A 94 -12.49 23.44 -1.98
N LYS A 95 -12.16 22.64 -3.00
CA LYS A 95 -11.78 23.15 -4.34
C LYS A 95 -12.94 23.78 -5.13
N LYS A 96 -14.18 23.28 -4.96
CA LYS A 96 -15.36 23.86 -5.61
C LYS A 96 -15.63 25.31 -5.17
N VAL A 97 -15.22 25.67 -3.95
CA VAL A 97 -15.35 27.02 -3.39
C VAL A 97 -14.33 28.01 -4.00
N LYS A 98 -13.50 27.61 -4.99
CA LYS A 98 -12.45 28.45 -5.63
C LYS A 98 -11.57 29.19 -4.61
N LEU A 99 -11.21 28.54 -3.52
CA LEU A 99 -10.23 29.08 -2.59
C LEU A 99 -8.85 29.01 -3.25
N HIS A 100 -8.23 30.17 -3.46
CA HIS A 100 -6.79 30.26 -3.72
C HIS A 100 -6.09 29.98 -2.40
N PHE A 101 -5.69 28.73 -2.18
CA PHE A 101 -4.98 28.34 -0.96
C PHE A 101 -3.55 28.91 -0.99
N SER A 102 -3.20 29.62 0.07
CA SER A 102 -1.80 29.96 0.41
C SER A 102 -1.02 28.71 0.82
N GLU A 103 0.33 28.78 0.84
CA GLU A 103 1.17 27.64 1.24
C GLU A 103 0.84 27.13 2.65
N ASP A 104 0.54 28.03 3.59
CA ASP A 104 0.14 27.68 4.96
C ASP A 104 -1.20 26.94 5.02
N GLU A 105 -2.12 27.24 4.10
CA GLU A 105 -3.42 26.55 4.02
C GLU A 105 -3.28 25.16 3.40
N ILE A 106 -2.33 24.95 2.48
CA ILE A 106 -2.01 23.63 1.93
C ILE A 106 -1.42 22.74 3.03
N ASP A 107 -0.55 23.27 3.89
CA ASP A 107 0.03 22.50 4.99
C ASP A 107 -1.06 22.14 6.03
N LYS A 108 -1.99 23.05 6.35
CA LYS A 108 -3.19 22.74 7.14
C LYS A 108 -4.12 21.71 6.47
N MET A 109 -4.20 21.69 5.14
CA MET A 109 -4.95 20.67 4.40
C MET A 109 -4.27 19.29 4.49
N ASN A 110 -2.93 19.23 4.50
CA ASN A 110 -2.20 17.98 4.69
C ASN A 110 -2.42 17.39 6.09
N ASP A 111 -2.52 18.22 7.13
CA ASP A 111 -2.86 17.77 8.49
C ASP A 111 -4.25 17.12 8.58
N GLN A 112 -5.13 17.47 7.64
CA GLN A 112 -6.49 16.96 7.56
C GLN A 112 -6.64 15.66 6.75
N ILE A 113 -5.59 15.23 6.05
CA ILE A 113 -5.57 13.99 5.28
C ILE A 113 -5.31 12.82 6.24
N CYS A 114 -6.09 11.76 6.10
CA CYS A 114 -5.91 10.57 6.91
C CYS A 114 -4.57 9.87 6.59
N PRO A 115 -3.98 9.11 7.53
CA PRO A 115 -2.68 8.48 7.36
C PRO A 115 -2.59 7.58 6.10
N SER A 116 -3.66 6.82 5.80
CA SER A 116 -3.73 5.99 4.59
C SER A 116 -3.65 6.83 3.32
N CYS A 117 -4.38 7.95 3.26
CA CYS A 117 -4.35 8.86 2.12
C CYS A 117 -3.03 9.64 1.99
N LEU A 118 -2.33 9.91 3.10
CA LEU A 118 -0.97 10.48 3.06
C LEU A 118 0.02 9.50 2.41
N LEU A 119 -0.05 8.23 2.81
CA LEU A 119 0.85 7.19 2.33
C LEU A 119 0.53 6.81 0.87
N PHE A 120 -0.70 6.39 0.59
CA PHE A 120 -1.11 5.81 -0.70
C PHE A 120 -1.67 6.82 -1.70
N GLY A 121 -2.18 7.97 -1.24
CA GLY A 121 -2.78 9.00 -2.08
C GLY A 121 -4.25 8.76 -2.42
N HIS A 122 -4.85 9.73 -3.10
CA HIS A 122 -6.18 9.65 -3.72
C HIS A 122 -6.24 10.63 -4.90
N ALA A 123 -7.41 10.78 -5.55
CA ALA A 123 -7.56 11.58 -6.77
C ALA A 123 -7.08 13.04 -6.67
N PHE A 124 -7.01 13.63 -5.47
CA PHE A 124 -6.63 15.03 -5.25
C PHE A 124 -5.34 15.22 -4.45
N HIS A 125 -4.71 14.13 -3.99
CA HIS A 125 -3.46 14.15 -3.22
C HIS A 125 -2.55 13.00 -3.67
N LYS A 126 -1.31 13.33 -4.07
CA LYS A 126 -0.33 12.33 -4.47
C LYS A 126 0.26 11.67 -3.22
N GLY A 127 0.03 10.37 -3.08
CA GLY A 127 0.69 9.59 -2.03
C GLY A 127 2.19 9.48 -2.24
N ILE A 128 2.91 9.23 -1.16
CA ILE A 128 4.38 9.14 -1.17
C ILE A 128 4.90 7.74 -1.53
N ILE A 129 4.06 6.71 -1.50
CA ILE A 129 4.44 5.33 -1.87
C ILE A 129 4.11 4.99 -3.33
N GLY A 130 5.11 4.48 -4.02
CA GLY A 130 5.06 3.98 -5.40
C GLY A 130 5.33 2.49 -5.45
N PHE A 131 4.59 1.80 -6.32
CA PHE A 131 4.74 0.38 -6.60
C PHE A 131 5.03 0.20 -8.08
N ASN A 132 6.15 -0.42 -8.40
CA ASN A 132 6.43 -0.90 -9.75
C ASN A 132 5.70 -2.23 -9.98
N ASP A 133 5.56 -2.60 -11.25
CA ASP A 133 5.13 -3.95 -11.61
C ASP A 133 6.18 -4.96 -11.15
N PHE A 134 5.70 -6.08 -10.62
CA PHE A 134 6.50 -7.19 -10.13
C PHE A 134 6.55 -8.26 -11.21
N ILE A 135 7.68 -8.37 -11.88
CA ILE A 135 7.84 -9.22 -13.06
C ILE A 135 8.27 -10.62 -12.64
N ALA A 136 7.65 -11.65 -13.22
CA ALA A 136 8.03 -13.03 -12.97
C ALA A 136 9.46 -13.30 -13.47
N VAL A 137 10.22 -14.04 -12.68
CA VAL A 137 11.53 -14.55 -13.07
C VAL A 137 11.33 -15.71 -14.05
N ASP A 138 12.02 -15.66 -15.19
CA ASP A 138 11.88 -16.68 -16.24
C ASP A 138 12.16 -18.09 -15.70
N GLY A 139 11.31 -19.04 -16.11
CA GLY A 139 11.41 -20.44 -15.69
C GLY A 139 10.96 -20.74 -14.26
N THR A 140 10.41 -19.77 -13.52
CA THR A 140 9.96 -19.98 -12.11
C THR A 140 8.46 -20.19 -11.95
N THR A 141 7.68 -19.97 -13.01
CA THR A 141 6.22 -19.98 -12.95
C THR A 141 5.63 -21.30 -13.45
N SER A 142 4.66 -21.84 -12.70
CA SER A 142 3.91 -23.03 -13.09
C SER A 142 2.42 -22.68 -13.20
N GLU A 143 1.80 -22.97 -14.34
CA GLU A 143 0.37 -22.74 -14.57
C GLU A 143 -0.44 -23.98 -14.15
N ILE A 144 -1.61 -23.77 -13.51
CA ILE A 144 -2.57 -24.83 -13.21
C ILE A 144 -3.98 -24.40 -13.61
N HIS A 145 -4.75 -25.35 -14.14
CA HIS A 145 -6.14 -25.14 -14.53
C HIS A 145 -7.05 -25.81 -13.52
N ARG A 146 -8.06 -25.09 -13.00
CA ARG A 146 -9.13 -25.70 -12.21
C ARG A 146 -10.48 -25.51 -12.90
N PRO A 147 -11.23 -26.59 -13.16
CA PRO A 147 -12.61 -26.47 -13.57
C PRO A 147 -13.47 -26.02 -12.38
N GLY A 148 -14.46 -25.19 -12.66
CA GLY A 148 -15.47 -24.76 -11.70
C GLY A 148 -16.87 -24.98 -12.26
N LEU A 149 -17.82 -25.20 -11.36
CA LEU A 149 -19.24 -25.31 -11.66
C LEU A 149 -19.96 -24.14 -11.02
N ALA A 150 -20.80 -23.45 -11.79
CA ALA A 150 -21.77 -22.54 -11.20
C ALA A 150 -22.92 -23.37 -10.62
N ILE A 151 -23.14 -23.26 -9.31
CA ILE A 151 -24.22 -23.95 -8.60
C ILE A 151 -25.35 -22.95 -8.35
N ASP A 152 -26.55 -23.30 -8.78
CA ASP A 152 -27.75 -22.55 -8.44
C ASP A 152 -28.14 -22.87 -6.99
N ARG A 153 -28.13 -21.85 -6.13
CA ARG A 153 -28.40 -22.02 -4.70
C ARG A 153 -29.88 -22.23 -4.36
N VAL A 154 -30.79 -22.00 -5.30
CA VAL A 154 -32.23 -22.22 -5.10
C VAL A 154 -32.57 -23.69 -5.33
N VAL A 155 -32.11 -24.24 -6.45
CA VAL A 155 -32.41 -25.63 -6.84
C VAL A 155 -31.31 -26.63 -6.46
N GLY A 156 -30.15 -26.16 -6.01
CA GLY A 156 -29.03 -27.02 -5.58
C GLY A 156 -28.34 -27.78 -6.71
N CYS A 157 -28.68 -27.50 -7.97
CA CYS A 157 -28.10 -28.15 -9.15
C CYS A 157 -27.11 -27.21 -9.89
N VAL A 158 -26.43 -27.74 -10.90
CA VAL A 158 -25.57 -26.92 -11.76
C VAL A 158 -26.44 -25.92 -12.50
N ALA A 159 -26.11 -24.63 -12.35
CA ALA A 159 -26.82 -23.54 -13.01
C ALA A 159 -26.82 -23.75 -14.53
N GLN A 160 -27.96 -23.56 -15.18
CA GLN A 160 -28.07 -23.76 -16.62
C GLN A 160 -27.89 -22.45 -17.39
N ASP A 161 -27.28 -22.52 -18.58
CA ASP A 161 -27.21 -21.44 -19.54
C ASP A 161 -28.61 -21.22 -20.17
N PRO A 162 -29.22 -20.03 -20.02
CA PRO A 162 -30.55 -19.74 -20.58
C PRO A 162 -30.63 -19.93 -22.10
N LYS A 163 -29.50 -19.84 -22.82
CA LYS A 163 -29.48 -19.91 -24.29
C LYS A 163 -29.44 -21.34 -24.82
N ASN A 164 -28.75 -22.25 -24.14
CA ASN A 164 -28.49 -23.61 -24.66
C ASN A 164 -28.78 -24.74 -23.67
N HIS A 165 -29.29 -24.42 -22.47
CA HIS A 165 -29.66 -25.35 -21.40
C HIS A 165 -28.51 -26.28 -20.94
N LYS A 166 -27.26 -25.93 -21.24
CA LYS A 166 -26.08 -26.65 -20.73
C LYS A 166 -25.69 -26.14 -19.35
N GLY A 167 -25.08 -27.01 -18.55
CA GLY A 167 -24.51 -26.62 -17.26
C GLY A 167 -23.43 -25.54 -17.43
N LYS A 168 -23.52 -24.46 -16.65
CA LYS A 168 -22.55 -23.37 -16.61
C LYS A 168 -21.29 -23.83 -15.89
N THR A 169 -20.28 -24.17 -16.67
CA THR A 169 -18.93 -24.45 -16.19
C THR A 169 -18.02 -23.28 -16.49
N PHE A 170 -17.06 -22.99 -15.61
CA PHE A 170 -16.00 -22.03 -15.88
C PHE A 170 -14.64 -22.70 -15.71
N ARG A 171 -13.62 -22.13 -16.33
CA ARG A 171 -12.23 -22.56 -16.18
C ARG A 171 -11.41 -21.38 -15.71
N THR A 172 -10.68 -21.58 -14.62
CA THR A 172 -9.80 -20.55 -14.07
C THR A 172 -8.36 -21.05 -14.15
N HIS A 173 -7.49 -20.20 -14.68
CA HIS A 173 -6.07 -20.45 -14.77
C HIS A 173 -5.38 -19.72 -13.62
N TYR A 174 -4.59 -20.46 -12.88
CA TYR A 174 -3.84 -19.95 -11.75
C TYR A 174 -2.36 -20.14 -12.00
N LEU A 175 -1.55 -19.37 -11.29
CA LEU A 175 -0.16 -19.73 -11.05
C LEU A 175 -0.09 -20.51 -9.73
N SER A 176 0.48 -21.71 -9.76
CA SER A 176 0.76 -22.51 -8.56
C SER A 176 2.15 -22.26 -8.00
N GLU A 177 3.05 -21.76 -8.85
CA GLU A 177 4.43 -21.40 -8.51
C GLU A 177 4.82 -20.14 -9.29
N GLY A 178 5.78 -19.39 -8.77
CA GLY A 178 6.27 -18.18 -9.40
C GLY A 178 7.09 -17.35 -8.44
N ILE A 179 8.22 -16.83 -8.92
CA ILE A 179 9.01 -15.81 -8.23
C ILE A 179 8.83 -14.49 -8.99
N PHE A 180 8.49 -13.42 -8.27
CA PHE A 180 8.22 -12.10 -8.83
C PHE A 180 9.13 -11.05 -8.20
N CYS A 181 9.83 -10.31 -9.04
CA CYS A 181 10.77 -9.27 -8.63
C CYS A 181 10.21 -7.88 -8.94
N GLY A 182 10.21 -7.00 -7.95
CA GLY A 182 9.75 -5.63 -8.11
C GLY A 182 10.32 -4.71 -7.07
N ASN A 183 9.95 -3.43 -7.16
CA ASN A 183 10.39 -2.41 -6.22
C ASN A 183 9.20 -1.64 -5.65
N ILE A 184 9.30 -1.31 -4.38
CA ILE A 184 8.47 -0.33 -3.69
C ILE A 184 9.36 0.87 -3.38
N THR A 185 8.92 2.06 -3.72
CA THR A 185 9.65 3.30 -3.42
C THR A 185 8.78 4.17 -2.53
N ILE A 186 9.36 4.78 -1.51
CA ILE A 186 8.68 5.78 -0.69
C ILE A 186 9.60 7.00 -0.55
N THR A 187 9.05 8.18 -0.70
CA THR A 187 9.81 9.44 -0.69
C THR A 187 9.39 10.35 0.43
N ASN A 188 10.33 11.09 1.02
CA ASN A 188 10.09 12.04 2.10
C ASN A 188 9.24 11.43 3.24
N PHE A 189 9.55 10.19 3.59
CA PHE A 189 8.80 9.44 4.58
C PHE A 189 9.18 9.84 6.01
N SER A 190 8.29 9.55 6.95
CA SER A 190 8.52 9.61 8.40
C SER A 190 8.70 8.20 8.98
N PHE A 191 9.31 8.08 10.17
CA PHE A 191 9.51 6.78 10.83
C PHE A 191 8.22 5.97 11.00
N TRP A 192 7.13 6.62 11.42
CA TRP A 192 5.85 5.95 11.60
C TRP A 192 5.32 5.30 10.31
N GLN A 193 5.66 5.84 9.13
CA GLN A 193 5.28 5.27 7.83
C GLN A 193 6.13 4.05 7.48
N LEU A 194 7.42 4.03 7.86
CA LEU A 194 8.27 2.86 7.69
C LEU A 194 7.84 1.71 8.60
N GLY A 195 7.52 1.99 9.87
CA GLY A 195 7.01 0.98 10.80
C GLY A 195 5.69 0.40 10.29
N TRP A 196 4.80 1.25 9.76
CA TRP A 196 3.53 0.80 9.20
C TRP A 196 3.72 -0.05 7.93
N LEU A 197 4.60 0.36 7.02
CA LEU A 197 4.97 -0.47 5.86
C LEU A 197 5.58 -1.81 6.28
N GLY A 198 6.39 -1.82 7.34
CA GLY A 198 6.94 -3.02 7.94
C GLY A 198 5.89 -4.01 8.42
N LEU A 199 4.87 -3.52 9.13
CA LEU A 199 3.73 -4.33 9.57
C LEU A 199 3.00 -4.94 8.36
N ILE A 200 2.74 -4.16 7.31
CA ILE A 200 2.09 -4.66 6.09
C ILE A 200 2.96 -5.73 5.40
N LEU A 201 4.28 -5.51 5.32
CA LEU A 201 5.19 -6.48 4.71
C LEU A 201 5.30 -7.76 5.56
N LYS A 202 5.22 -7.65 6.89
CA LYS A 202 5.14 -8.81 7.78
C LYS A 202 3.85 -9.58 7.57
N ASP A 203 2.73 -8.88 7.46
CA ASP A 203 1.42 -9.49 7.23
C ASP A 203 1.37 -10.21 5.87
N LEU A 204 2.01 -9.65 4.85
CA LEU A 204 2.19 -10.30 3.56
C LEU A 204 2.99 -11.58 3.72
N ASP A 205 4.17 -11.50 4.35
CA ASP A 205 5.10 -12.62 4.51
C ASP A 205 4.54 -13.77 5.37
N ASP A 206 3.67 -13.46 6.34
CA ASP A 206 2.96 -14.44 7.15
C ASP A 206 1.70 -15.01 6.45
N GLY A 207 1.31 -14.43 5.32
CA GLY A 207 0.14 -14.85 4.55
C GLY A 207 -1.20 -14.42 5.16
N PHE A 208 -1.22 -13.34 5.96
CA PHE A 208 -2.47 -12.83 6.56
C PHE A 208 -3.45 -12.29 5.52
N PHE A 209 -2.95 -11.70 4.44
CA PHE A 209 -3.79 -11.23 3.33
C PHE A 209 -3.33 -11.80 1.98
N GLY A 210 -4.17 -11.67 0.97
CA GLY A 210 -3.94 -12.25 -0.36
C GLY A 210 -3.87 -11.16 -1.41
N VAL A 211 -3.18 -11.41 -2.52
CA VAL A 211 -3.11 -10.53 -3.68
C VAL A 211 -3.90 -11.14 -4.82
N GLY A 212 -4.65 -10.30 -5.54
CA GLY A 212 -5.43 -10.73 -6.71
C GLY A 212 -6.87 -11.07 -6.38
N HIS A 213 -7.51 -11.86 -7.26
CA HIS A 213 -8.93 -12.17 -7.21
C HIS A 213 -9.25 -13.40 -6.34
N ASN A 214 -10.51 -13.52 -5.93
CA ASN A 214 -11.04 -14.67 -5.19
C ASN A 214 -10.31 -14.99 -3.87
N GLN A 215 -9.81 -13.96 -3.16
CA GLN A 215 -9.06 -14.11 -1.91
C GLN A 215 -9.84 -14.90 -0.83
N ASN A 216 -11.17 -14.88 -0.87
CA ASN A 216 -12.06 -15.66 0.00
C ASN A 216 -11.88 -17.19 -0.13
N LEU A 217 -11.27 -17.67 -1.22
CA LEU A 217 -10.92 -19.08 -1.42
C LEU A 217 -9.57 -19.46 -0.82
N ASN A 218 -9.01 -18.59 0.04
CA ASN A 218 -7.67 -18.73 0.63
C ASN A 218 -6.56 -18.86 -0.42
N ILE A 219 -6.71 -18.13 -1.54
CA ILE A 219 -5.70 -18.02 -2.59
C ILE A 219 -5.09 -16.62 -2.58
N GLY A 220 -4.01 -16.43 -3.33
CA GLY A 220 -3.30 -15.17 -3.47
C GLY A 220 -2.25 -14.93 -2.39
N ARG A 221 -1.93 -15.93 -1.57
CA ARG A 221 -0.84 -15.83 -0.58
C ARG A 221 0.49 -15.70 -1.31
N LEU A 222 1.36 -14.85 -0.79
CA LEU A 222 2.72 -14.63 -1.26
C LEU A 222 3.65 -14.57 -0.05
N ASN A 223 4.88 -15.04 -0.19
CA ASN A 223 5.92 -14.85 0.82
C ASN A 223 7.06 -14.01 0.25
N ILE A 224 7.76 -13.30 1.12
CA ILE A 224 8.94 -12.52 0.77
C ILE A 224 10.14 -13.46 0.85
N LYS A 225 10.60 -13.95 -0.29
CA LYS A 225 11.77 -14.82 -0.38
C LYS A 225 13.06 -14.05 -0.11
N ASN A 226 13.16 -12.83 -0.62
CA ASN A 226 14.26 -11.92 -0.35
C ASN A 226 13.79 -10.46 -0.34
N ALA A 227 14.48 -9.63 0.42
CA ALA A 227 14.25 -8.19 0.46
C ALA A 227 15.57 -7.46 0.70
N SER A 228 15.76 -6.37 -0.05
CA SER A 228 16.87 -5.44 0.17
C SER A 228 16.38 -4.02 -0.02
N ALA A 229 17.10 -3.05 0.53
CA ALA A 229 16.74 -1.65 0.39
C ALA A 229 17.96 -0.76 0.16
N ILE A 230 17.71 0.34 -0.56
CA ILE A 230 18.64 1.46 -0.69
C ILE A 230 17.95 2.67 -0.08
N ILE A 231 18.54 3.24 0.95
CA ILE A 231 18.09 4.49 1.56
C ILE A 231 18.99 5.61 1.07
N ARG A 232 18.40 6.69 0.56
CA ARG A 232 19.11 7.87 0.07
C ARG A 232 18.66 9.11 0.82
N ASN A 233 19.63 9.92 1.21
CA ASN A 233 19.41 11.25 1.74
C ASN A 233 20.11 12.29 0.87
N TYR A 234 19.31 13.20 0.34
CA TYR A 234 19.71 14.28 -0.56
C TYR A 234 19.99 15.59 0.17
N LYS A 235 19.68 15.70 1.47
CA LYS A 235 20.14 16.82 2.30
C LYS A 235 21.58 16.58 2.76
N LYS A 236 22.37 17.66 2.87
CA LYS A 236 23.68 17.59 3.52
C LYS A 236 23.45 17.27 5.01
N PRO A 237 23.92 16.12 5.51
CA PRO A 237 23.77 15.74 6.90
C PRO A 237 24.54 16.73 7.79
N LYS A 238 23.98 17.07 8.94
CA LYS A 238 24.68 17.89 9.93
C LYS A 238 25.82 17.10 10.58
N ASN A 239 25.63 15.80 10.81
CA ASN A 239 26.64 14.91 11.34
C ASN A 239 26.78 13.62 10.51
N LYS A 240 28.00 13.18 10.21
CA LYS A 240 28.25 12.07 9.26
C LYS A 240 27.89 10.68 9.81
N ASN A 241 27.78 10.53 11.14
CA ASN A 241 27.73 9.22 11.80
C ASN A 241 26.35 8.84 12.35
N ASN A 242 25.35 9.73 12.33
CA ASN A 242 24.04 9.48 12.94
C ASN A 242 22.96 9.34 11.88
N ILE A 243 22.37 8.15 11.74
CA ILE A 243 21.28 7.86 10.80
C ILE A 243 20.03 8.72 11.03
N GLU A 244 19.84 9.24 12.24
CA GLU A 244 18.77 10.18 12.63
C GLU A 244 18.80 11.46 11.78
N ASP A 245 19.99 12.00 11.49
CA ASP A 245 20.16 13.16 10.60
C ASP A 245 19.81 12.82 9.14
N TYR A 246 19.74 11.53 8.79
CA TYR A 246 19.50 11.01 7.45
C TYR A 246 18.14 10.37 7.22
N LEU A 247 17.31 10.21 8.26
CA LEU A 247 15.94 9.69 8.16
C LEU A 247 14.87 10.74 8.47
N GLY A 248 15.30 12.00 8.65
CA GLY A 248 14.43 13.17 8.54
C GLY A 248 14.41 14.04 9.78
N GLN A 249 14.41 15.35 9.53
CA GLN A 249 14.13 16.43 10.50
C GLN A 249 12.65 16.44 10.94
N PHE A 250 12.13 15.32 11.42
CA PHE A 250 10.85 15.26 12.14
C PHE A 250 10.99 14.52 13.47
N ASN A 251 12.18 14.62 14.07
CA ASN A 251 12.37 14.42 15.50
C ASN A 251 12.20 15.78 16.17
N ASN A 252 11.16 15.94 16.99
CA ASN A 252 11.39 16.62 18.25
C ASN A 252 12.57 15.90 18.91
N SER A 253 13.61 16.67 19.20
CA SER A 253 14.98 16.26 19.42
C SER A 253 15.23 15.59 20.78
N GLU A 254 14.45 14.60 21.18
CA GLU A 254 14.60 13.96 22.51
C GLU A 254 14.73 12.42 22.49
N ASP A 255 14.33 11.74 21.42
CA ASP A 255 14.39 10.28 21.38
C ASP A 255 15.57 9.78 20.53
N GLY A 256 16.68 9.45 21.19
CA GLY A 256 17.87 8.82 20.59
C GLY A 256 17.53 7.49 19.93
N PHE A 257 17.34 7.52 18.62
CA PHE A 257 16.97 6.39 17.76
C PHE A 257 18.13 6.03 16.83
N SER A 258 19.06 5.21 17.31
CA SER A 258 20.17 4.71 16.50
C SER A 258 19.78 3.42 15.79
N ILE A 259 19.57 3.48 14.47
CA ILE A 259 19.49 2.25 13.66
C ILE A 259 20.91 1.69 13.48
N THR A 260 21.28 0.73 14.32
CA THR A 260 22.52 -0.03 14.17
C THR A 260 22.42 -0.88 12.93
N THR A 261 23.27 -0.60 11.95
CA THR A 261 23.35 -1.37 10.73
C THR A 261 24.82 -1.70 10.48
N GLU A 262 25.15 -2.97 10.20
CA GLU A 262 26.44 -3.35 9.59
C GLU A 262 26.43 -2.83 8.14
N SER A 263 26.64 -1.53 7.99
CA SER A 263 26.12 -0.81 6.83
C SER A 263 27.16 0.14 6.30
N HIS A 264 27.50 -0.05 5.03
CA HIS A 264 28.53 0.70 4.37
C HIS A 264 27.93 2.01 3.84
N TRP A 265 28.11 3.09 4.60
CA TRP A 265 27.77 4.43 4.15
C TRP A 265 28.67 4.86 3.00
N LYS A 266 28.09 5.22 1.87
CA LYS A 266 28.84 5.75 0.74
C LYS A 266 28.30 7.12 0.35
N LYS A 267 29.20 8.11 0.33
CA LYS A 267 28.92 9.40 -0.31
C LYS A 267 29.01 9.22 -1.82
N ILE A 268 27.91 9.45 -2.54
CA ILE A 268 27.89 9.42 -4.01
C ILE A 268 27.51 10.82 -4.49
N GLY A 269 28.51 11.55 -4.98
CA GLY A 269 28.33 12.92 -5.46
C GLY A 269 27.76 13.84 -4.37
N PHE A 270 26.51 14.25 -4.54
CA PHE A 270 25.82 15.21 -3.69
C PHE A 270 24.87 14.59 -2.64
N TYR A 271 24.71 13.26 -2.62
CA TYR A 271 23.85 12.55 -1.66
C TYR A 271 24.61 11.45 -0.92
N HIS A 272 23.99 10.95 0.15
CA HIS A 272 24.48 9.78 0.90
C HIS A 272 23.51 8.64 0.72
N GLU A 273 24.05 7.43 0.64
CA GLU A 273 23.25 6.22 0.52
C GLU A 273 23.70 5.13 1.50
N VAL A 274 22.73 4.34 1.90
CA VAL A 274 22.85 3.16 2.77
C VAL A 274 22.26 1.98 2.05
N TYR A 275 23.01 0.89 2.04
CA TYR A 275 22.54 -0.39 1.51
C TYR A 275 22.16 -1.31 2.67
N VAL A 276 20.97 -1.88 2.57
CA VAL A 276 20.47 -2.93 3.47
C VAL A 276 20.29 -4.17 2.61
N GLU A 277 21.23 -5.10 2.69
CA GLU A 277 21.30 -6.24 1.76
C GLU A 277 20.41 -7.41 2.18
N ASN A 278 20.03 -7.50 3.45
CA ASN A 278 19.39 -8.67 4.03
C ASN A 278 17.95 -8.38 4.48
N LYS A 279 17.03 -9.30 4.15
CA LYS A 279 15.62 -9.28 4.60
C LYS A 279 15.51 -9.07 6.11
N ASN A 280 16.20 -9.86 6.91
CA ASN A 280 16.11 -9.80 8.37
C ASN A 280 16.52 -8.43 8.90
N HIS A 281 17.56 -7.85 8.32
CA HIS A 281 18.04 -6.52 8.71
C HIS A 281 17.03 -5.43 8.34
N LEU A 282 16.42 -5.52 7.16
CA LEU A 282 15.35 -4.61 6.75
C LEU A 282 14.13 -4.71 7.69
N PHE A 283 13.74 -5.92 8.09
CA PHE A 283 12.65 -6.13 9.03
C PHE A 283 12.97 -5.61 10.44
N GLN A 284 14.24 -5.69 10.89
CA GLN A 284 14.67 -5.07 12.14
C GLN A 284 14.54 -3.55 12.10
N ILE A 285 14.94 -2.92 10.99
CA ILE A 285 14.78 -1.47 10.78
C ILE A 285 13.31 -1.08 10.91
N PHE A 286 12.42 -1.82 10.24
CA PHE A 286 10.98 -1.57 10.35
C PHE A 286 10.44 -1.79 11.75
N GLN A 287 10.87 -2.85 12.43
CA GLN A 287 10.46 -3.16 13.80
C GLN A 287 10.80 -2.03 14.76
N GLN A 288 11.99 -1.44 14.65
CA GLN A 288 12.39 -0.29 15.46
C GLN A 288 11.47 0.93 15.20
N CYS A 289 10.88 1.05 14.01
CA CYS A 289 9.96 2.13 13.68
C CYS A 289 8.51 1.89 14.14
N CYS A 290 8.13 0.68 14.56
CA CYS A 290 6.76 0.31 14.90
C CYS A 290 6.21 1.05 16.14
N GLU A 291 7.07 1.39 17.11
CA GLU A 291 6.66 2.18 18.28
C GLU A 291 6.15 3.56 17.84
N LYS A 292 6.91 4.23 16.95
CA LYS A 292 6.51 5.51 16.36
C LYS A 292 5.22 5.41 15.53
N THR A 293 4.96 4.27 14.89
CA THR A 293 3.67 4.00 14.23
C THR A 293 2.53 3.99 15.23
N THR A 294 2.69 3.30 16.35
CA THR A 294 1.68 3.20 17.39
C THR A 294 1.40 4.55 18.05
N ASP A 295 2.45 5.30 18.38
CA ASP A 295 2.34 6.63 18.97
C ASP A 295 1.63 7.61 18.05
N TYR A 296 1.99 7.60 16.76
CA TYR A 296 1.34 8.44 15.75
C TYR A 296 -0.16 8.16 15.65
N PHE A 297 -0.56 6.88 15.61
CA PHE A 297 -1.99 6.52 15.54
C PHE A 297 -2.75 6.87 16.82
N LYS A 298 -2.14 6.71 18.00
CA LYS A 298 -2.73 7.15 19.27
C LYS A 298 -2.92 8.66 19.32
N PHE A 299 -1.91 9.42 18.89
CA PHE A 299 -1.98 10.87 18.79
C PHE A 299 -3.08 11.31 17.82
N LYS A 300 -3.11 10.76 16.59
CA LYS A 300 -4.15 11.12 15.61
C LYS A 300 -5.56 10.78 16.07
N ASN A 301 -5.74 9.71 16.86
CA ASN A 301 -7.03 9.35 17.44
C ASN A 301 -7.56 10.42 18.43
N GLN A 302 -6.66 11.15 19.10
CA GLN A 302 -7.04 12.24 20.01
C GLN A 302 -7.46 13.50 19.24
N ASP A 303 -6.90 13.72 18.05
CA ASP A 303 -7.21 14.88 17.19
C ASP A 303 -8.43 14.68 16.28
N THR A 304 -8.87 13.44 16.00
CA THR A 304 -9.98 13.16 15.06
C THR A 304 -11.40 13.36 15.61
N LEU A 305 -11.57 14.16 16.67
CA LEU A 305 -12.88 14.54 17.23
C LEU A 305 -13.18 16.04 17.15
N LEU A 306 -12.55 16.78 16.25
CA LEU A 306 -13.11 18.08 15.85
C LEU A 306 -13.93 17.87 14.58
N PRO A 307 -15.28 17.79 14.66
CA PRO A 307 -16.07 18.17 13.50
C PRO A 307 -15.52 19.52 13.06
N ILE A 308 -15.09 19.60 11.80
CA ILE A 308 -14.94 20.93 11.20
C ILE A 308 -16.35 21.46 11.20
N VAL A 309 -16.62 22.25 12.23
CA VAL A 309 -17.75 23.13 12.30
C VAL A 309 -17.55 24.05 11.10
N ILE A 310 -18.22 23.72 9.99
CA ILE A 310 -18.45 24.64 8.88
C ILE A 310 -19.47 25.67 9.39
N ASN A 311 -19.18 26.34 10.50
CA ASN A 311 -19.89 27.56 10.85
C ASN A 311 -19.33 28.60 9.90
N ASN A 312 -20.20 29.09 9.02
CA ASN A 312 -20.00 30.23 8.11
C ASN A 312 -19.51 29.89 6.70
N ILE A 313 -19.95 28.78 6.12
CA ILE A 313 -20.11 28.76 4.65
C ILE A 313 -21.58 28.49 4.38
N ASP A 314 -22.31 29.56 4.07
CA ASP A 314 -23.63 29.45 3.46
C ASP A 314 -23.49 28.55 2.23
N LEU A 315 -23.98 27.32 2.37
CA LEU A 315 -24.21 26.44 1.25
C LEU A 315 -25.32 27.10 0.43
N VAL A 316 -24.91 27.89 -0.56
CA VAL A 316 -25.81 28.36 -1.61
C VAL A 316 -26.43 27.12 -2.23
N LYS A 317 -27.71 26.93 -1.93
CA LYS A 317 -28.58 26.01 -2.66
C LYS A 317 -28.70 26.53 -4.08
N ASP A 318 -28.24 25.74 -5.04
CA ASP A 318 -28.72 25.73 -6.42
C ASP A 318 -28.67 24.29 -6.94
#